data_AF-A0A6I7HQI1-F1
#
_entry.id   AF-A0A6I7HQI1-F1
#
_cell.length_a   1.000
_cell.length_b   1.000
_cell.length_c   1.000
_cell.angle_alpha   90.00
_cell.angle_beta   90.00
_cell.angle_gamma   90.00
#
_symmetry.space_group_name_H-M   'P 1'
#
loop_
_entity.id
_entity.type
_entity.pdbx_description
1 polymer ?
#
loop_
_entity_poly.entity_id
_entity_poly.type
_entity_poly.pdbx_seq_one_letter_code
_entity_poly.pdbx_strand_id
1 'polypeptide(L)'
;MLIDLETYSRTLSLHELLEHAERHEPGTSFGADIDAANAELLDPLKRREDRCAAFLNWASRHQPCLFGRLGARGMQGIGIDVCWIDEAEIACGDDHVRDKIQRARRAWKENAAEGMAHGFLIMFNGPRLAFLKPGPSLLAICERIANLYLVEHAPIERDVIYTESLPLRDGGVALFKAGINIFYPSAHRTRNHDRRIPGGLMISVNSPGHWANSLVKRGLSGSLTEAIDKVMETAVRSIGNGGIGHDAMPSCSWHNREDDPRALERRRRLPKLPRYVPDDYSQRVYGALYHTDVLVPTEVTLDGTIDPDVSACEHWLHLILDYISEAECAPGHVNYALFHGHPIPEEAMFHNPWPPRRAVNAPLADY
;
A
#
# COMPACT_ATOMS: atom_id res chain seq x y z
N MET A 1 -3.21 -18.01 36.37
CA MET A 1 -4.24 -17.52 35.45
C MET A 1 -3.50 -16.86 34.28
N LEU A 2 -3.12 -17.65 33.28
CA LEU A 2 -2.43 -17.14 32.09
C LEU A 2 -3.53 -16.51 31.22
N ILE A 3 -3.66 -15.19 31.30
CA ILE A 3 -4.42 -14.45 30.30
C ILE A 3 -3.67 -14.66 28.99
N ASP A 4 -4.35 -15.23 28.01
CA ASP A 4 -3.84 -15.37 26.65
C ASP A 4 -3.41 -13.99 26.13
N LEU A 5 -2.12 -13.83 25.83
CA LEU A 5 -1.52 -12.57 25.34
C LEU A 5 -2.19 -12.10 24.04
N GLU A 6 -2.72 -13.04 23.25
CA GLU A 6 -3.44 -12.73 22.02
C GLU A 6 -4.84 -12.15 22.31
N THR A 7 -5.51 -12.64 23.35
CA THR A 7 -6.79 -12.08 23.82
C THR A 7 -6.60 -10.73 24.55
N TYR A 8 -5.52 -10.57 25.32
CA TYR A 8 -5.24 -9.33 26.06
C TYR A 8 -4.90 -8.15 25.14
N SER A 9 -4.07 -8.38 24.12
CA SER A 9 -3.68 -7.33 23.18
C SER A 9 -4.85 -6.79 22.35
N ARG A 10 -5.89 -7.61 22.10
CA ARG A 10 -7.10 -7.19 21.37
C ARG A 10 -7.95 -6.15 22.12
N THR A 11 -7.83 -6.07 23.44
CA THR A 11 -8.59 -5.11 24.27
C THR A 11 -7.87 -3.78 24.49
N LEU A 12 -6.55 -3.75 24.31
CA LEU A 12 -5.74 -2.55 24.53
C LEU A 12 -5.97 -1.52 23.44
N SER A 13 -5.99 -0.24 23.84
CA SER A 13 -5.93 0.90 22.92
C SER A 13 -4.60 0.96 22.16
N LEU A 14 -4.56 1.71 21.07
CA LEU A 14 -3.31 1.94 20.33
C LEU A 14 -2.25 2.57 21.23
N HIS A 15 -2.64 3.47 22.13
CA HIS A 15 -1.72 4.11 23.07
C HIS A 15 -1.08 3.09 24.03
N GLU A 16 -1.89 2.24 24.66
CA GLU A 16 -1.43 1.20 25.59
C GLU A 16 -0.54 0.15 24.89
N LEU A 17 -0.90 -0.25 23.67
CA LEU A 17 -0.04 -1.12 22.85
C LEU A 17 1.35 -0.52 22.64
N LEU A 18 1.45 0.79 22.38
CA LEU A 18 2.72 1.48 22.19
C LEU A 18 3.54 1.62 23.48
N GLU A 19 2.91 1.65 24.66
CA GLU A 19 3.63 1.66 25.94
C GLU A 19 4.37 0.34 26.18
N HIS A 20 3.75 -0.78 25.80
CA HIS A 20 4.27 -2.13 26.03
C HIS A 20 5.08 -2.70 24.87
N ALA A 21 5.09 -2.04 23.72
CA ALA A 21 5.73 -2.57 22.53
C ALA A 21 7.25 -2.64 22.61
N GLU A 22 7.78 -3.75 22.10
CA GLU A 22 9.21 -3.93 21.87
C GLU A 22 9.73 -2.97 20.79
N ARG A 23 10.81 -2.28 21.12
CA ARG A 23 11.43 -1.27 20.27
C ARG A 23 12.93 -1.50 20.14
N HIS A 24 13.47 -1.05 19.02
CA HIS A 24 14.88 -0.83 18.82
C HIS A 24 15.35 0.34 19.69
N GLU A 25 16.63 0.37 20.03
CA GLU A 25 17.22 1.53 20.70
C GLU A 25 17.07 2.77 19.80
N PRO A 26 16.81 3.98 20.34
CA PRO A 26 16.59 5.18 19.53
C PRO A 26 17.73 5.55 18.56
N GLY A 27 18.95 5.05 18.80
CA GLY A 27 20.10 5.25 17.90
C GLY A 27 20.23 4.20 16.79
N THR A 28 19.27 3.28 16.65
CA THR A 28 19.31 2.23 15.62
C THR A 28 19.13 2.85 14.24
N SER A 29 20.06 2.55 13.33
CA SER A 29 19.98 2.99 11.93
C SER A 29 19.08 2.07 11.13
N PHE A 30 18.24 2.65 10.27
CA PHE A 30 17.42 1.95 9.27
C PHE A 30 17.87 2.29 7.84
N GLY A 31 19.13 2.69 7.68
CA GLY A 31 19.69 3.14 6.42
C GLY A 31 19.72 4.67 6.31
N ALA A 32 20.72 5.20 5.62
CA ALA A 32 21.02 6.63 5.60
C ALA A 32 19.86 7.50 5.08
N ASP A 33 19.03 6.98 4.17
CA ASP A 33 17.86 7.70 3.65
C ASP A 33 16.73 7.78 4.67
N ILE A 34 16.47 6.70 5.42
CA ILE A 34 15.48 6.69 6.51
C ILE A 34 15.98 7.51 7.69
N ASP A 35 17.25 7.40 8.06
CA ASP A 35 17.82 8.14 9.19
C ASP A 35 17.80 9.65 8.94
N ALA A 36 18.17 10.09 7.74
CA ALA A 36 18.10 11.50 7.35
C ALA A 36 16.65 12.01 7.35
N ALA A 37 15.70 11.21 6.90
CA ALA A 37 14.29 11.58 6.96
C ALA A 37 13.77 11.61 8.40
N ASN A 38 14.14 10.64 9.24
CA ASN A 38 13.75 10.54 10.64
C ASN A 38 14.22 11.75 11.46
N ALA A 39 15.40 12.29 11.18
CA ALA A 39 15.89 13.52 11.79
C ALA A 39 14.90 14.68 11.63
N GLU A 40 14.20 14.74 10.50
CA GLU A 40 13.20 15.77 10.21
C GLU A 40 11.80 15.38 10.70
N LEU A 41 11.42 14.12 10.50
CA LEU A 41 10.07 13.60 10.79
C LEU A 41 9.78 13.44 12.28
N LEU A 42 10.83 13.28 13.09
CA LEU A 42 10.75 13.07 14.53
C LEU A 42 11.19 14.31 15.32
N ASP A 43 11.56 15.41 14.65
CA ASP A 43 11.89 16.66 15.32
C ASP A 43 10.63 17.29 15.94
N PRO A 44 10.54 17.38 17.28
CA PRO A 44 9.38 17.94 17.96
C PRO A 44 9.21 19.44 17.72
N LEU A 45 10.25 20.14 17.25
CA LEU A 45 10.21 21.57 16.94
C LEU A 45 9.64 21.85 15.55
N LYS A 46 9.54 20.84 14.68
CA LYS A 46 8.98 21.00 13.34
C LYS A 46 7.47 20.91 13.32
N ARG A 47 6.87 21.82 12.56
CA ARG A 47 5.43 21.80 12.29
C ARG A 47 5.08 20.56 11.47
N ARG A 48 3.81 20.16 11.57
CA ARG A 48 3.28 18.98 10.89
C ARG A 48 3.44 19.08 9.38
N GLU A 49 3.21 20.26 8.81
CA GLU A 49 3.33 20.50 7.36
C GLU A 49 4.77 20.29 6.88
N ASP A 50 5.74 20.75 7.66
CA ASP A 50 7.16 20.62 7.34
C ASP A 50 7.60 19.14 7.43
N ARG A 51 7.08 18.38 8.41
CA ARG A 51 7.29 16.92 8.52
C ARG A 51 6.65 16.16 7.36
N CYS A 52 5.43 16.52 6.99
CA CYS A 52 4.74 15.93 5.84
C CYS A 52 5.51 16.19 4.53
N ALA A 53 5.99 17.42 4.32
CA ALA A 53 6.81 17.76 3.16
C ALA A 53 8.14 16.97 3.14
N ALA A 54 8.78 16.77 4.29
CA ALA A 54 9.97 15.93 4.40
C ALA A 54 9.70 14.47 4.03
N PHE A 55 8.57 13.90 4.50
CA PHE A 55 8.14 12.56 4.12
C PHE A 55 7.91 12.45 2.61
N LEU A 56 7.15 13.38 2.01
CA LEU A 56 6.86 13.36 0.58
C LEU A 56 8.14 13.53 -0.25
N ASN A 57 9.09 14.35 0.19
CA ASN A 57 10.39 14.45 -0.45
C ASN A 57 11.18 13.13 -0.40
N TRP A 58 11.20 12.44 0.74
CA TRP A 58 11.81 11.10 0.84
C TRP A 58 11.07 10.11 -0.08
N ALA A 59 9.74 10.07 0.00
CA ALA A 59 8.90 9.15 -0.76
C ALA A 59 9.07 9.35 -2.27
N SER A 60 9.26 10.58 -2.73
CA SER A 60 9.50 10.92 -4.14
C SER A 60 10.76 10.28 -4.73
N ARG A 61 11.70 9.83 -3.90
CA ARG A 61 13.01 9.29 -4.30
C ARG A 61 13.15 7.82 -3.94
N HIS A 62 12.71 7.46 -2.75
CA HIS A 62 13.11 6.23 -2.08
C HIS A 62 12.01 5.16 -2.02
N GLN A 63 10.75 5.49 -2.34
CA GLN A 63 9.69 4.49 -2.44
C GLN A 63 9.91 3.55 -3.63
N PRO A 64 9.87 2.22 -3.43
CA PRO A 64 9.91 1.24 -4.52
C PRO A 64 8.80 1.45 -5.55
N CYS A 65 7.59 1.70 -5.07
CA CYS A 65 6.41 1.91 -5.90
C CYS A 65 6.50 3.23 -6.68
N LEU A 66 6.49 3.15 -8.01
CA LEU A 66 6.56 4.33 -8.87
C LEU A 66 5.30 5.18 -8.78
N PHE A 67 4.12 4.60 -8.54
CA PHE A 67 2.90 5.39 -8.27
C PHE A 67 3.09 6.30 -7.05
N GLY A 68 3.64 5.75 -5.96
CA GLY A 68 3.95 6.51 -4.75
C GLY A 68 4.96 7.63 -5.01
N ARG A 69 6.04 7.35 -5.78
CA ARG A 69 7.03 8.36 -6.16
C ARG A 69 6.42 9.49 -7.00
N LEU A 70 5.61 9.16 -8.00
CA LEU A 70 5.00 10.14 -8.89
C LEU A 70 3.96 11.00 -8.14
N GLY A 71 3.12 10.38 -7.32
CA GLY A 71 2.14 11.10 -6.51
C GLY A 71 2.80 12.00 -5.46
N ALA A 72 3.89 11.56 -4.82
CA ALA A 72 4.65 12.40 -3.90
C ALA A 72 5.30 13.64 -4.57
N ARG A 73 5.48 13.60 -5.90
CA ARG A 73 5.95 14.75 -6.70
C ARG A 73 4.82 15.59 -7.29
N GLY A 74 3.56 15.18 -7.13
CA GLY A 74 2.43 15.79 -7.84
C GLY A 74 2.54 15.65 -9.37
N MET A 75 3.16 14.57 -9.86
CA MET A 75 3.42 14.36 -11.29
C MET A 75 2.40 13.41 -11.92
N GLN A 76 2.31 13.46 -13.27
CA GLN A 76 1.49 12.55 -14.08
C GLN A 76 0.01 12.56 -13.70
N GLY A 77 -0.47 13.68 -13.16
CA GLY A 77 -1.87 13.84 -12.73
C GLY A 77 -2.23 13.06 -11.46
N ILE A 78 -1.27 12.40 -10.80
CA ILE A 78 -1.53 11.61 -9.58
C ILE A 78 -1.71 12.54 -8.38
N GLY A 79 -2.89 12.50 -7.76
CA GLY A 79 -3.15 13.15 -6.48
C GLY A 79 -3.09 12.19 -5.29
N ILE A 80 -2.55 12.68 -4.19
CA ILE A 80 -2.47 11.96 -2.90
C ILE A 80 -2.97 12.90 -1.79
N ASP A 81 -3.89 12.40 -0.97
CA ASP A 81 -4.27 13.05 0.28
C ASP A 81 -3.56 12.39 1.47
N VAL A 82 -3.23 13.19 2.49
CA VAL A 82 -2.49 12.72 3.67
C VAL A 82 -3.26 13.04 4.95
N CYS A 83 -3.59 12.00 5.72
CA CYS A 83 -4.04 12.10 7.11
C CYS A 83 -2.84 11.86 8.03
N TRP A 84 -2.38 12.90 8.73
CA TRP A 84 -1.23 12.82 9.62
C TRP A 84 -1.65 12.75 11.09
N ILE A 85 -1.27 11.70 11.79
CA ILE A 85 -1.61 11.42 13.20
C ILE A 85 -0.31 11.35 14.00
N ASP A 86 -0.17 12.21 15.01
CA ASP A 86 1.00 12.17 15.91
C ASP A 86 0.70 11.45 17.24
N GLU A 87 1.72 11.18 18.05
CA GLU A 87 1.55 10.48 19.33
C GLU A 87 0.67 11.22 20.34
N ALA A 88 0.59 12.55 20.27
CA ALA A 88 -0.28 13.32 21.15
C ALA A 88 -1.75 13.03 20.80
N GLU A 89 -2.08 12.93 19.52
CA GLU A 89 -3.41 12.53 19.05
C GLU A 89 -3.71 11.06 19.36
N ILE A 90 -2.72 10.17 19.31
CA ILE A 90 -2.88 8.78 19.75
C ILE A 90 -3.20 8.72 21.26
N ALA A 91 -2.55 9.55 22.07
CA ALA A 91 -2.81 9.65 23.50
C ALA A 91 -4.21 10.18 23.84
N CYS A 92 -4.90 10.84 22.90
CA CYS A 92 -6.31 11.22 23.06
C CYS A 92 -7.28 10.02 22.94
N GLY A 93 -6.78 8.83 22.62
CA GLY A 93 -7.54 7.59 22.57
C GLY A 93 -8.05 7.21 21.18
N ASP A 94 -8.41 5.94 21.04
CA ASP A 94 -8.77 5.32 19.76
C ASP A 94 -9.97 5.98 19.08
N ASP A 95 -10.97 6.43 19.85
CA ASP A 95 -12.13 7.14 19.30
C ASP A 95 -11.71 8.44 18.60
N HIS A 96 -10.79 9.21 19.21
CA HIS A 96 -10.26 10.44 18.62
C HIS A 96 -9.55 10.15 17.31
N VAL A 97 -8.67 9.13 17.31
CA VAL A 97 -7.90 8.72 16.14
C VAL A 97 -8.82 8.22 15.03
N ARG A 98 -9.76 7.32 15.33
CA ARG A 98 -10.76 6.80 14.40
C ARG A 98 -11.53 7.95 13.76
N ASP A 99 -12.09 8.85 14.56
CA ASP A 99 -12.95 9.93 14.05
C ASP A 99 -12.16 10.87 13.13
N LYS A 100 -10.88 11.13 13.44
CA LYS A 100 -9.98 11.87 12.57
C LYS A 100 -9.75 11.15 11.25
N ILE A 101 -9.45 9.85 11.29
CA ILE A 101 -9.26 9.03 10.08
C ILE A 101 -10.53 9.06 9.22
N GLN A 102 -11.71 8.85 9.80
CA GLN A 102 -12.96 8.80 9.03
C GLN A 102 -13.33 10.14 8.41
N ARG A 103 -13.04 11.28 9.07
CA ARG A 103 -13.19 12.61 8.46
C ARG A 103 -12.25 12.80 7.27
N ALA A 104 -10.98 12.43 7.41
CA ALA A 104 -10.01 12.53 6.33
C ALA A 104 -10.35 11.59 5.17
N ARG A 105 -10.76 10.35 5.46
CA ARG A 105 -11.23 9.35 4.49
C ARG A 105 -12.41 9.87 3.67
N ARG A 106 -13.38 10.53 4.30
CA ARG A 106 -14.52 11.15 3.61
C ARG A 106 -14.07 12.26 2.66
N ALA A 107 -13.28 13.22 3.15
CA ALA A 107 -12.77 14.32 2.32
C ALA A 107 -11.93 13.81 1.14
N TRP A 108 -11.10 12.79 1.37
CA TRP A 108 -10.36 12.12 0.31
C TRP A 108 -11.26 11.47 -0.74
N LYS A 109 -12.30 10.73 -0.32
CA LYS A 109 -13.27 10.14 -1.24
C LYS A 109 -14.04 11.19 -2.04
N GLU A 110 -14.31 12.36 -1.47
CA GLU A 110 -14.89 13.49 -2.21
C GLU A 110 -13.93 14.04 -3.28
N ASN A 111 -12.63 14.21 -2.96
CA ASN A 111 -11.61 14.57 -3.94
C ASN A 111 -11.44 13.50 -5.02
N ALA A 112 -11.51 12.22 -4.64
CA ALA A 112 -11.42 11.10 -5.56
C ALA A 112 -12.61 11.05 -6.52
N ALA A 113 -13.83 11.30 -6.04
CA ALA A 113 -15.02 11.41 -6.86
C ALA A 113 -14.85 12.41 -8.01
N GLU A 114 -14.10 13.49 -7.78
CA GLU A 114 -13.78 14.49 -8.80
C GLU A 114 -12.57 14.15 -9.68
N GLY A 115 -11.92 13.01 -9.42
CA GLY A 115 -10.71 12.55 -10.10
C GLY A 115 -9.44 13.28 -9.65
N MET A 116 -9.46 13.93 -8.48
CA MET A 116 -8.35 14.75 -7.98
C MET A 116 -7.42 14.00 -7.03
N ALA A 117 -7.89 12.96 -6.35
CA ALA A 117 -7.08 12.12 -5.48
C ALA A 117 -7.21 10.63 -5.86
N HIS A 118 -6.11 9.89 -5.76
CA HIS A 118 -6.06 8.45 -6.11
C HIS A 118 -5.33 7.63 -5.05
N GLY A 119 -4.42 8.28 -4.33
CA GLY A 119 -3.78 7.75 -3.15
C GLY A 119 -4.31 8.38 -1.87
N PHE A 120 -4.33 7.60 -0.80
CA PHE A 120 -4.58 8.10 0.55
C PHE A 120 -3.55 7.52 1.50
N LEU A 121 -2.85 8.41 2.20
CA LEU A 121 -1.82 8.04 3.16
C LEU A 121 -2.31 8.41 4.56
N ILE A 122 -2.39 7.42 5.45
CA ILE A 122 -2.68 7.64 6.87
C ILE A 122 -1.39 7.39 7.62
N MET A 123 -0.69 8.47 7.96
CA MET A 123 0.60 8.43 8.64
C MET A 123 0.41 8.48 10.16
N PHE A 124 0.91 7.48 10.87
CA PHE A 124 1.07 7.46 12.32
C PHE A 124 2.54 7.75 12.62
N ASN A 125 2.82 8.97 13.06
CA ASN A 125 4.18 9.49 13.21
C ASN A 125 4.56 9.65 14.67
N GLY A 126 5.74 9.14 15.03
CA GLY A 126 6.28 9.30 16.38
C GLY A 126 7.47 8.39 16.67
N PRO A 127 8.32 8.75 17.64
CA PRO A 127 9.46 7.92 18.02
C PRO A 127 9.07 6.50 18.44
N ARG A 128 7.99 6.29 19.20
CA ARG A 128 7.59 4.93 19.63
C ARG A 128 7.23 4.05 18.44
N LEU A 129 6.59 4.64 17.43
CA LEU A 129 6.20 4.00 16.18
C LEU A 129 7.39 3.76 15.26
N ALA A 130 8.30 4.74 15.17
CA ALA A 130 9.43 4.70 14.24
C ALA A 130 10.45 3.60 14.56
N PHE A 131 10.52 3.17 15.83
CA PHE A 131 11.49 2.20 16.31
C PHE A 131 10.87 0.86 16.70
N LEU A 132 9.61 0.56 16.32
CA LEU A 132 9.00 -0.74 16.60
C LEU A 132 9.81 -1.88 15.96
N LYS A 133 10.03 -2.94 16.74
CA LYS A 133 10.65 -4.19 16.25
C LYS A 133 9.63 -5.05 15.50
N PRO A 134 10.02 -5.76 14.43
CA PRO A 134 9.24 -6.86 13.90
C PRO A 134 8.99 -7.88 15.02
N GLY A 135 7.77 -8.41 15.08
CA GLY A 135 7.33 -9.28 16.17
C GLY A 135 5.88 -9.06 16.60
N PRO A 136 5.44 -9.75 17.67
CA PRO A 136 4.02 -9.75 18.08
C PRO A 136 3.46 -8.36 18.41
N SER A 137 4.29 -7.48 18.98
CA SER A 137 3.87 -6.10 19.30
C SER A 137 3.56 -5.29 18.05
N LEU A 138 4.44 -5.34 17.04
CA LEU A 138 4.20 -4.67 15.76
C LEU A 138 2.97 -5.23 15.06
N LEU A 139 2.80 -6.55 15.06
CA LEU A 139 1.64 -7.22 14.48
C LEU A 139 0.33 -6.70 15.10
N ALA A 140 0.23 -6.68 16.44
CA ALA A 140 -0.95 -6.19 17.14
C ALA A 140 -1.21 -4.68 16.88
N ILE A 141 -0.16 -3.87 16.77
CA ILE A 141 -0.28 -2.45 16.44
C ILE A 141 -0.79 -2.25 15.00
N CYS A 142 -0.28 -3.02 14.04
CA CYS A 142 -0.77 -3.01 12.66
C CYS A 142 -2.25 -3.39 12.59
N GLU A 143 -2.68 -4.41 13.34
CA GLU A 143 -4.09 -4.80 13.46
C GLU A 143 -4.94 -3.68 14.06
N ARG A 144 -4.47 -3.04 15.14
CA ARG A 144 -5.20 -1.94 15.78
C ARG A 144 -5.36 -0.75 14.84
N ILE A 145 -4.29 -0.34 14.17
CA ILE A 145 -4.30 0.74 13.17
C ILE A 145 -5.26 0.41 12.02
N ALA A 146 -5.23 -0.82 11.52
CA ALA A 146 -6.16 -1.28 10.48
C ALA A 146 -7.63 -1.22 10.94
N ASN A 147 -7.93 -1.63 12.19
CA ASN A 147 -9.27 -1.56 12.77
C ASN A 147 -9.80 -0.12 12.93
N LEU A 148 -8.93 0.85 13.21
CA LEU A 148 -9.31 2.27 13.30
C LEU A 148 -9.67 2.87 11.93
N TYR A 149 -9.12 2.30 10.86
CA TYR A 149 -9.39 2.73 9.50
C TYR A 149 -10.58 1.99 8.86
N LEU A 150 -10.55 0.66 8.84
CA LEU A 150 -11.57 -0.21 8.25
C LEU A 150 -12.63 -0.59 9.28
N VAL A 151 -13.33 0.42 9.81
CA VAL A 151 -14.33 0.25 10.87
C VAL A 151 -15.44 -0.71 10.47
N GLU A 152 -15.76 -0.81 9.18
CA GLU A 152 -16.73 -1.75 8.63
C GLU A 152 -16.29 -3.23 8.67
N HIS A 153 -14.99 -3.47 8.85
CA HIS A 153 -14.39 -4.80 8.89
C HIS A 153 -13.75 -5.13 10.23
N ALA A 154 -13.83 -4.24 11.22
CA ALA A 154 -13.24 -4.47 12.52
C ALA A 154 -14.03 -5.58 13.28
N PRO A 155 -13.35 -6.58 13.88
CA PRO A 155 -11.91 -6.81 13.85
C PRO A 155 -11.45 -7.40 12.51
N ILE A 156 -10.38 -6.82 11.95
CA ILE A 156 -9.73 -7.36 10.75
C ILE A 156 -9.03 -8.69 11.07
N GLU A 157 -8.90 -9.52 10.04
CA GLU A 157 -8.13 -10.75 10.06
C GLU A 157 -6.76 -10.54 9.41
N ARG A 158 -5.73 -11.22 9.93
CA ARG A 158 -4.40 -11.29 9.32
C ARG A 158 -4.41 -12.13 8.04
N ASP A 159 -3.44 -11.91 7.16
CA ASP A 159 -3.28 -12.67 5.91
C ASP A 159 -4.49 -12.58 4.96
N VAL A 160 -5.23 -11.47 5.10
CA VAL A 160 -6.42 -11.15 4.32
C VAL A 160 -6.18 -9.88 3.51
N ILE A 161 -6.67 -9.91 2.29
CA ILE A 161 -6.69 -8.80 1.35
C ILE A 161 -7.96 -8.01 1.60
N TYR A 162 -7.78 -6.76 2.00
CA TYR A 162 -8.83 -5.77 2.11
C TYR A 162 -8.67 -4.76 0.97
N THR A 163 -9.80 -4.34 0.40
CA THR A 163 -9.84 -3.28 -0.59
C THR A 163 -10.65 -2.11 -0.09
N GLU A 164 -10.28 -0.91 -0.49
CA GLU A 164 -11.08 0.29 -0.29
C GLU A 164 -11.92 0.58 -1.56
N SER A 165 -13.06 1.24 -1.37
CA SER A 165 -13.90 1.81 -2.41
C SER A 165 -13.54 3.26 -2.71
N LEU A 166 -13.10 3.48 -3.96
CA LEU A 166 -12.73 4.78 -4.46
C LEU A 166 -13.73 5.25 -5.52
N PRO A 167 -14.56 6.26 -5.25
CA PRO A 167 -15.56 6.73 -6.21
C PRO A 167 -14.94 7.60 -7.30
N LEU A 168 -15.52 7.57 -8.50
CA LEU A 168 -15.28 8.52 -9.58
C LEU A 168 -16.63 8.91 -10.21
N ARG A 169 -16.86 10.21 -10.41
CA ARG A 169 -18.04 10.74 -11.13
C ARG A 169 -17.71 10.99 -12.59
N ASP A 170 -18.34 10.26 -13.49
CA ASP A 170 -18.26 10.47 -14.94
C ASP A 170 -19.54 9.98 -15.62
N GLY A 171 -20.50 10.89 -15.87
CA GLY A 171 -21.84 10.52 -16.35
C GLY A 171 -22.69 9.68 -15.37
N GLY A 172 -22.16 9.42 -14.17
CA GLY A 172 -22.70 8.60 -13.09
C GLY A 172 -21.60 8.36 -12.05
N VAL A 173 -21.87 7.61 -10.98
CA VAL A 173 -20.83 7.24 -9.99
C VAL A 173 -20.41 5.79 -10.21
N ALA A 174 -19.10 5.56 -10.26
CA ALA A 174 -18.52 4.23 -10.24
C ALA A 174 -17.51 4.08 -9.10
N LEU A 175 -17.49 2.92 -8.45
CA LEU A 175 -16.50 2.57 -7.43
C LEU A 175 -15.38 1.72 -8.01
N PHE A 176 -14.15 2.06 -7.66
CA PHE A 176 -12.96 1.29 -7.99
C PHE A 176 -12.41 0.62 -6.73
N LYS A 177 -11.97 -0.63 -6.87
CA LYS A 177 -11.18 -1.30 -5.84
C LYS A 177 -9.83 -0.60 -5.75
N ALA A 178 -9.44 -0.26 -4.53
CA ALA A 178 -8.12 0.26 -4.21
C ALA A 178 -7.42 -0.70 -3.25
N GLY A 179 -6.16 -1.01 -3.54
CA GLY A 179 -5.31 -1.81 -2.66
C GLY A 179 -5.00 -1.05 -1.38
N ILE A 180 -4.84 -1.76 -0.27
CA ILE A 180 -4.51 -1.19 1.04
C ILE A 180 -3.31 -1.93 1.62
N ASN A 181 -2.28 -1.19 2.01
CA ASN A 181 -1.06 -1.77 2.56
C ASN A 181 -0.58 -0.99 3.79
N ILE A 182 0.07 -1.68 4.72
CA ILE A 182 0.74 -1.06 5.87
C ILE A 182 2.25 -1.09 5.70
N PHE A 183 2.88 0.07 5.89
CA PHE A 183 4.31 0.31 5.80
C PHE A 183 4.88 0.66 7.18
N TYR A 184 6.13 0.28 7.45
CA TYR A 184 6.81 0.53 8.73
C TYR A 184 8.35 0.53 8.57
N PRO A 185 9.13 1.16 9.47
CA PRO A 185 10.54 1.41 9.22
C PRO A 185 11.41 0.16 9.33
N SER A 186 11.11 -0.69 10.32
CA SER A 186 11.83 -1.94 10.56
C SER A 186 11.55 -3.05 9.52
N ALA A 187 10.76 -2.75 8.48
CA ALA A 187 10.70 -3.57 7.28
C ALA A 187 12.03 -3.51 6.49
N HIS A 188 12.81 -2.46 6.68
CA HIS A 188 14.09 -2.29 5.99
C HIS A 188 15.01 -3.49 6.20
N ARG A 189 15.45 -4.07 5.07
CA ARG A 189 16.34 -5.24 4.96
C ARG A 189 15.74 -6.56 5.47
N THR A 190 14.43 -6.63 5.72
CA THR A 190 13.75 -7.89 6.02
C THR A 190 13.07 -8.44 4.76
N ARG A 191 12.35 -9.57 4.90
CA ARG A 191 11.47 -10.10 3.85
C ARG A 191 10.34 -9.14 3.43
N ASN A 192 10.13 -8.06 4.19
CA ASN A 192 9.14 -7.03 3.89
C ASN A 192 9.76 -5.72 3.40
N HIS A 193 11.03 -5.71 2.95
CA HIS A 193 11.80 -4.51 2.57
C HIS A 193 11.01 -3.50 1.74
N ASP A 194 10.23 -3.96 0.76
CA ASP A 194 9.45 -3.10 -0.13
C ASP A 194 8.40 -2.24 0.62
N ARG A 195 8.10 -2.54 1.89
CA ARG A 195 7.19 -1.80 2.78
C ARG A 195 7.87 -0.86 3.77
N ARG A 196 9.16 -0.56 3.58
CA ARG A 196 9.90 0.37 4.44
C ARG A 196 9.46 1.82 4.27
N ILE A 197 9.42 2.57 5.37
CA ILE A 197 9.22 4.03 5.41
C ILE A 197 9.93 4.67 6.61
N PRO A 198 10.18 5.97 6.62
CA PRO A 198 10.62 6.68 7.82
C PRO A 198 9.43 7.16 8.68
N GLY A 199 9.71 7.54 9.92
CA GLY A 199 8.85 8.35 10.78
C GLY A 199 7.79 7.61 11.60
N GLY A 200 7.48 6.35 11.29
CA GLY A 200 6.45 5.57 11.98
C GLY A 200 5.75 4.58 11.04
N LEU A 201 4.45 4.38 11.23
CA LEU A 201 3.63 3.47 10.42
C LEU A 201 2.75 4.25 9.46
N MET A 202 2.44 3.66 8.31
CA MET A 202 1.55 4.27 7.34
C MET A 202 0.62 3.25 6.72
N ILE A 203 -0.68 3.53 6.69
CA ILE A 203 -1.58 2.89 5.74
C ILE A 203 -1.47 3.67 4.42
N SER A 204 -1.21 2.97 3.32
CA SER A 204 -1.30 3.51 1.97
C SER A 204 -2.44 2.83 1.23
N VAL A 205 -3.26 3.64 0.57
CA VAL A 205 -4.30 3.18 -0.34
C VAL A 205 -3.94 3.64 -1.75
N ASN A 206 -4.07 2.78 -2.75
CA ASN A 206 -3.80 3.12 -4.15
C ASN A 206 -4.75 2.42 -5.11
N SER A 207 -5.23 3.14 -6.13
CA SER A 207 -6.06 2.56 -7.19
C SER A 207 -5.55 2.97 -8.59
N PRO A 208 -4.79 2.07 -9.26
CA PRO A 208 -4.32 2.32 -10.62
C PRO A 208 -5.46 2.48 -11.63
N GLY A 209 -6.55 1.71 -11.49
CA GLY A 209 -7.73 1.81 -12.34
C GLY A 209 -8.46 3.14 -12.22
N HIS A 210 -8.67 3.60 -10.98
CA HIS A 210 -9.25 4.92 -10.75
C HIS A 210 -8.37 6.02 -11.37
N TRP A 211 -7.04 5.94 -11.21
CA TRP A 211 -6.13 6.89 -11.83
C TRP A 211 -6.26 6.90 -13.35
N ALA A 212 -6.25 5.74 -14.02
CA ALA A 212 -6.43 5.66 -15.48
C ALA A 212 -7.71 6.36 -15.97
N ASN A 213 -8.84 6.06 -15.33
CA ASN A 213 -10.13 6.66 -15.71
C ASN A 213 -10.17 8.16 -15.39
N SER A 214 -9.58 8.58 -14.27
CA SER A 214 -9.47 10.00 -13.93
C SER A 214 -8.62 10.79 -14.93
N LEU A 215 -7.58 10.18 -15.53
CA LEU A 215 -6.76 10.83 -16.56
C LEU A 215 -7.61 11.15 -17.80
N VAL A 216 -8.51 10.24 -18.19
CA VAL A 216 -9.43 10.44 -19.31
C VAL A 216 -10.45 11.52 -18.95
N LYS A 217 -11.14 11.39 -17.80
CA LYS A 217 -12.09 12.38 -17.28
C LYS A 217 -11.52 13.80 -17.27
N ARG A 218 -10.25 13.95 -16.85
CA ARG A 218 -9.57 15.25 -16.71
C ARG A 218 -8.91 15.73 -17.99
N GLY A 219 -9.04 15.01 -19.11
CA GLY A 219 -8.40 15.37 -20.38
C GLY A 219 -6.86 15.29 -20.36
N LEU A 220 -6.28 14.56 -19.40
CA LEU A 220 -4.83 14.34 -19.28
C LEU A 220 -4.35 13.10 -20.08
N SER A 221 -5.28 12.33 -20.62
CA SER A 221 -5.06 11.25 -21.57
C SER A 221 -6.11 11.31 -22.67
N GLY A 222 -5.74 11.08 -23.92
CA GLY A 222 -6.66 11.16 -25.06
C GLY A 222 -7.65 9.99 -25.12
N SER A 223 -7.28 8.87 -24.52
CA SER A 223 -8.13 7.67 -24.43
C SER A 223 -7.80 6.83 -23.20
N LEU A 224 -8.69 5.89 -22.88
CA LEU A 224 -8.46 4.88 -21.84
C LEU A 224 -7.31 3.95 -22.22
N THR A 225 -7.18 3.56 -23.49
CA THR A 225 -6.06 2.76 -23.98
C THR A 225 -4.70 3.41 -23.70
N GLU A 226 -4.56 4.71 -23.97
CA GLU A 226 -3.34 5.46 -23.63
C GLU A 226 -3.10 5.52 -22.11
N ALA A 227 -4.17 5.65 -21.33
CA ALA A 227 -4.06 5.65 -19.87
C ALA A 227 -3.63 4.28 -19.34
N ILE A 228 -4.13 3.19 -19.92
CA ILE A 228 -3.73 1.82 -19.59
C ILE A 228 -2.24 1.62 -19.87
N ASP A 229 -1.72 2.09 -21.02
CA ASP A 229 -0.29 1.99 -21.32
C ASP A 229 0.58 2.67 -20.25
N LYS A 230 0.19 3.88 -19.83
CA LYS A 230 0.88 4.62 -18.75
C LYS A 230 0.84 3.86 -17.42
N VAL A 231 -0.33 3.31 -17.07
CA VAL A 231 -0.50 2.55 -15.82
C VAL A 231 0.28 1.25 -15.84
N MET A 232 0.22 0.49 -16.95
CA MET A 232 0.96 -0.75 -17.13
C MET A 232 2.47 -0.50 -17.06
N GLU A 233 2.97 0.53 -17.74
CA GLU A 233 4.38 0.95 -17.63
C GLU A 233 4.77 1.27 -16.19
N THR A 234 3.92 2.01 -15.47
CA THR A 234 4.17 2.39 -14.08
C THR A 234 4.21 1.17 -13.16
N ALA A 235 3.28 0.23 -13.34
CA ALA A 235 3.21 -1.00 -12.55
C ALA A 235 4.42 -1.92 -12.83
N VAL A 236 4.74 -2.15 -14.11
CA VAL A 236 5.91 -2.95 -14.50
C VAL A 236 7.21 -2.36 -13.95
N ARG A 237 7.38 -1.04 -14.02
CA ARG A 237 8.56 -0.38 -13.42
C ARG A 237 8.58 -0.42 -11.89
N SER A 238 7.46 -0.69 -11.22
CA SER A 238 7.41 -0.76 -9.75
C SER A 238 7.84 -2.13 -9.23
N ILE A 239 7.50 -3.20 -9.94
CA ILE A 239 7.88 -4.58 -9.61
C ILE A 239 9.40 -4.73 -9.73
N GLY A 240 10.05 -5.37 -8.75
CA GLY A 240 11.51 -5.53 -8.77
C GLY A 240 12.32 -4.28 -8.44
N ASN A 241 11.65 -3.16 -8.12
CA ASN A 241 12.29 -1.88 -7.86
C ASN A 241 12.51 -1.60 -6.35
N GLY A 242 12.39 -2.63 -5.52
CA GLY A 242 12.55 -2.60 -4.07
C GLY A 242 13.95 -2.31 -3.55
N GLY A 243 15.00 -2.57 -4.33
CA GLY A 243 16.39 -2.30 -3.90
C GLY A 243 16.75 -0.81 -3.75
N ILE A 244 15.78 0.10 -3.89
CA ILE A 244 15.99 1.52 -3.65
C ILE A 244 16.16 1.79 -2.16
N GLY A 245 17.30 2.36 -1.79
CA GLY A 245 17.66 2.73 -0.42
C GLY A 245 18.61 1.77 0.27
N HIS A 246 18.98 0.66 -0.36
CA HIS A 246 20.09 -0.18 0.10
C HIS A 246 20.68 -1.01 -1.04
N ASP A 247 21.89 -0.68 -1.48
CA ASP A 247 22.53 -1.29 -2.67
C ASP A 247 22.69 -2.82 -2.57
N ALA A 248 22.75 -3.36 -1.35
CA ALA A 248 22.94 -4.80 -1.11
C ALA A 248 21.64 -5.58 -0.88
N MET A 249 20.48 -4.93 -0.77
CA MET A 249 19.21 -5.63 -0.56
C MET A 249 18.39 -5.67 -1.86
N PRO A 250 18.10 -6.87 -2.43
CA PRO A 250 17.22 -6.97 -3.58
C PRO A 250 15.77 -6.64 -3.22
N SER A 251 14.95 -6.35 -4.22
CA SER A 251 13.50 -6.19 -4.05
C SER A 251 12.86 -7.47 -3.53
N CYS A 252 11.78 -7.33 -2.76
CA CYS A 252 10.95 -8.46 -2.33
C CYS A 252 9.93 -8.89 -3.39
N SER A 253 9.91 -8.24 -4.55
CA SER A 253 9.09 -8.59 -5.72
C SER A 253 9.96 -8.73 -6.97
N TRP A 254 9.50 -9.47 -7.96
CA TRP A 254 10.23 -9.67 -9.23
C TRP A 254 9.28 -10.00 -10.38
N HIS A 255 9.78 -9.83 -11.60
CA HIS A 255 9.05 -10.24 -12.79
C HIS A 255 9.17 -11.75 -13.01
N ASN A 256 8.03 -12.42 -13.17
CA ASN A 256 8.01 -13.75 -13.73
C ASN A 256 8.30 -13.69 -15.23
N ARG A 257 8.90 -14.76 -15.76
CA ARG A 257 9.03 -14.95 -17.21
C ARG A 257 7.72 -15.50 -17.78
N GLU A 258 7.41 -15.09 -19.00
CA GLU A 258 6.27 -15.53 -19.78
C GLU A 258 6.76 -16.50 -20.86
N ASP A 259 6.27 -17.73 -20.81
CA ASP A 259 6.60 -18.79 -21.75
C ASP A 259 5.50 -19.05 -22.79
N ASP A 260 4.27 -18.54 -22.59
CA ASP A 260 3.20 -18.60 -23.59
C ASP A 260 3.46 -17.60 -24.74
N PRO A 261 3.76 -18.08 -25.97
CA PRO A 261 4.01 -17.21 -27.12
C PRO A 261 2.82 -16.29 -27.44
N ARG A 262 1.59 -16.73 -27.17
CA ARG A 262 0.38 -15.93 -27.43
C ARG A 262 0.26 -14.79 -26.42
N ALA A 263 0.63 -15.02 -25.17
CA ALA A 263 0.69 -13.96 -24.16
C ALA A 263 1.77 -12.93 -24.51
N LEU A 264 2.96 -13.39 -24.92
CA LEU A 264 4.04 -12.51 -25.39
C LEU A 264 3.69 -11.68 -26.63
N GLU A 265 2.90 -12.25 -27.55
CA GLU A 265 2.43 -11.55 -28.74
C GLU A 265 1.39 -10.46 -28.41
N ARG A 266 0.43 -10.78 -27.52
CA ARG A 266 -0.66 -9.89 -27.11
C ARG A 266 -0.26 -8.81 -26.10
N ARG A 267 0.90 -8.94 -25.45
CA ARG A 267 1.33 -7.99 -24.41
C ARG A 267 1.49 -6.57 -24.95
N ARG A 268 1.27 -5.58 -24.09
CA ARG A 268 1.49 -4.17 -24.42
C ARG A 268 2.97 -3.91 -24.66
N ARG A 269 3.27 -3.17 -25.73
CA ARG A 269 4.63 -2.80 -26.10
C ARG A 269 5.02 -1.53 -25.36
N LEU A 270 5.63 -1.69 -24.19
CA LEU A 270 6.08 -0.59 -23.35
C LEU A 270 7.44 -0.06 -23.86
N PRO A 271 7.73 1.24 -23.69
CA PRO A 271 9.01 1.84 -24.09
C PRO A 271 10.17 1.31 -23.22
N LYS A 272 11.39 1.79 -23.45
CA LYS A 272 12.63 1.31 -22.79
C LYS A 272 12.46 1.10 -21.27
N LEU A 273 12.35 -0.18 -20.89
CA LEU A 273 12.22 -0.63 -19.50
C LEU A 273 13.59 -0.69 -18.81
N PRO A 274 13.63 -0.59 -17.46
CA PRO A 274 14.85 -0.79 -16.69
C PRO A 274 15.46 -2.18 -16.88
N ARG A 275 16.77 -2.32 -16.66
CA ARG A 275 17.52 -3.57 -16.87
C ARG A 275 17.06 -4.76 -16.01
N TYR A 276 16.43 -4.51 -14.87
CA TYR A 276 15.92 -5.57 -14.01
C TYR A 276 14.62 -6.20 -14.53
N VAL A 277 14.00 -5.62 -15.56
CA VAL A 277 12.82 -6.20 -16.23
C VAL A 277 13.32 -7.09 -17.37
N PRO A 278 13.10 -8.42 -17.31
CA PRO A 278 13.49 -9.33 -18.39
C PRO A 278 12.78 -9.00 -19.70
N ASP A 279 13.36 -9.32 -20.85
CA ASP A 279 12.70 -9.10 -22.16
C ASP A 279 11.42 -9.93 -22.33
N ASP A 280 11.37 -11.10 -21.70
CA ASP A 280 10.30 -12.09 -21.69
C ASP A 280 9.41 -11.98 -20.43
N TYR A 281 9.37 -10.83 -19.76
CA TYR A 281 8.51 -10.66 -18.57
C TYR A 281 7.01 -10.86 -18.86
N SER A 282 6.29 -11.39 -17.87
CA SER A 282 4.82 -11.49 -17.89
C SER A 282 4.16 -10.16 -17.51
N GLN A 283 3.10 -9.80 -18.25
CA GLN A 283 2.16 -8.73 -17.88
C GLN A 283 0.92 -9.27 -17.16
N ARG A 284 0.86 -10.58 -16.89
CA ARG A 284 -0.27 -11.24 -16.22
C ARG A 284 -0.01 -11.45 -14.75
N VAL A 285 1.18 -11.94 -14.42
CA VAL A 285 1.56 -12.27 -13.05
C VAL A 285 2.98 -11.84 -12.74
N TYR A 286 3.25 -11.63 -11.46
CA TYR A 286 4.58 -11.38 -10.94
C TYR A 286 4.82 -12.17 -9.66
N GLY A 287 6.07 -12.19 -9.22
CA GLY A 287 6.50 -12.93 -8.04
C GLY A 287 6.83 -12.01 -6.85
N ALA A 288 6.71 -12.52 -5.62
CA ALA A 288 7.14 -11.85 -4.41
C ALA A 288 7.41 -12.82 -3.25
N LEU A 289 8.03 -12.34 -2.17
CA LEU A 289 8.28 -13.12 -0.94
C LEU A 289 7.08 -13.24 0.01
N TYR A 290 5.97 -12.57 -0.33
CA TYR A 290 4.69 -12.55 0.37
C TYR A 290 3.62 -12.01 -0.58
N HIS A 291 2.34 -12.18 -0.25
CA HIS A 291 1.26 -11.57 -1.04
C HIS A 291 1.24 -10.04 -0.82
N THR A 292 1.59 -9.27 -1.84
CA THR A 292 1.76 -7.81 -1.72
C THR A 292 0.47 -7.06 -1.38
N ASP A 293 -0.70 -7.57 -1.76
CA ASP A 293 -2.01 -6.95 -1.41
C ASP A 293 -2.57 -7.32 -0.02
N VAL A 294 -1.91 -8.19 0.74
CA VAL A 294 -2.36 -8.50 2.11
C VAL A 294 -2.13 -7.28 3.01
N LEU A 295 -3.15 -6.88 3.76
CA LEU A 295 -3.05 -5.68 4.62
C LEU A 295 -2.00 -5.86 5.73
N VAL A 296 -2.17 -6.93 6.53
CA VAL A 296 -1.26 -7.32 7.61
C VAL A 296 -0.77 -8.76 7.36
N PRO A 297 0.40 -8.95 6.71
CA PRO A 297 0.95 -10.27 6.45
C PRO A 297 1.69 -10.79 7.69
N THR A 298 1.22 -11.88 8.28
CA THR A 298 1.65 -12.36 9.60
C THR A 298 3.14 -12.69 9.61
N GLU A 299 3.58 -13.59 8.73
CA GLU A 299 4.95 -14.12 8.77
C GLU A 299 6.01 -13.02 8.63
N VAL A 300 5.90 -12.17 7.61
CA VAL A 300 6.91 -11.14 7.32
C VAL A 300 6.83 -9.93 8.26
N THR A 301 5.73 -9.79 9.03
CA THR A 301 5.62 -8.78 10.09
C THR A 301 6.23 -9.28 11.41
N LEU A 302 6.16 -10.58 11.66
CA LEU A 302 6.81 -11.23 12.81
C LEU A 302 8.32 -11.40 12.59
N ASP A 303 8.73 -11.71 11.36
CA ASP A 303 10.12 -12.01 11.02
C ASP A 303 10.97 -10.74 10.90
N GLY A 304 11.85 -10.53 11.88
CA GLY A 304 12.83 -9.45 11.92
C GLY A 304 14.21 -9.81 11.36
N THR A 305 14.35 -10.94 10.66
CA THR A 305 15.62 -11.37 10.08
C THR A 305 16.12 -10.34 9.08
N ILE A 306 17.30 -9.80 9.33
CA ILE A 306 18.00 -8.86 8.44
C ILE A 306 18.79 -9.64 7.40
N ASP A 307 18.69 -9.22 6.15
CA ASP A 307 19.26 -9.89 4.97
C ASP A 307 18.96 -11.39 4.94
N PRO A 308 17.67 -11.76 4.91
CA PRO A 308 17.27 -13.16 4.93
C PRO A 308 17.77 -13.90 3.70
N ASP A 309 17.98 -15.21 3.82
CA ASP A 309 18.18 -16.08 2.66
C ASP A 309 16.90 -16.16 1.84
N VAL A 310 16.84 -15.36 0.78
CA VAL A 310 15.71 -15.25 -0.16
C VAL A 310 15.35 -16.62 -0.76
N SER A 311 16.32 -17.51 -0.96
CA SER A 311 16.07 -18.83 -1.56
C SER A 311 15.35 -19.79 -0.61
N ALA A 312 15.49 -19.58 0.70
CA ALA A 312 14.82 -20.36 1.74
C ALA A 312 13.44 -19.79 2.12
N CYS A 313 13.08 -18.61 1.61
CA CYS A 313 11.80 -17.97 1.88
C CYS A 313 10.67 -18.58 1.04
N GLU A 314 9.43 -18.44 1.51
CA GLU A 314 8.26 -18.73 0.68
C GLU A 314 8.20 -17.77 -0.53
N HIS A 315 7.91 -18.31 -1.71
CA HIS A 315 7.73 -17.54 -2.95
C HIS A 315 6.28 -17.60 -3.39
N TRP A 316 5.71 -16.42 -3.62
CA TRP A 316 4.38 -16.23 -4.18
C TRP A 316 4.55 -15.89 -5.65
N LEU A 317 4.17 -16.80 -6.56
CA LEU A 317 4.45 -16.66 -8.00
C LEU A 317 3.24 -16.24 -8.84
N HIS A 318 2.08 -16.04 -8.21
CA HIS A 318 0.80 -15.87 -8.92
C HIS A 318 0.10 -14.56 -8.55
N LEU A 319 0.86 -13.51 -8.25
CA LEU A 319 0.28 -12.19 -7.96
C LEU A 319 -0.18 -11.54 -9.25
N ILE A 320 -1.44 -11.11 -9.32
CA ILE A 320 -2.08 -10.66 -10.57
C ILE A 320 -1.66 -9.24 -10.97
N LEU A 321 -1.45 -9.04 -12.27
CA LEU A 321 -1.24 -7.76 -12.92
C LEU A 321 -2.18 -7.50 -14.12
N ASP A 322 -2.78 -8.54 -14.72
CA ASP A 322 -3.60 -8.40 -15.94
C ASP A 322 -4.96 -7.71 -15.76
N TYR A 323 -5.33 -7.33 -14.54
CA TYR A 323 -6.46 -6.42 -14.33
C TYR A 323 -6.26 -5.07 -15.04
N ILE A 324 -5.01 -4.68 -15.33
CA ILE A 324 -4.66 -3.51 -16.13
C ILE A 324 -4.86 -3.83 -17.62
N SER A 325 -6.12 -3.76 -18.08
CA SER A 325 -6.49 -4.09 -19.47
C SER A 325 -7.74 -3.34 -19.95
N GLU A 326 -8.04 -3.39 -21.25
CA GLU A 326 -9.33 -2.93 -21.78
C GLU A 326 -10.48 -3.88 -21.44
N ALA A 327 -10.18 -5.13 -21.05
CA ALA A 327 -11.22 -6.13 -20.84
C ALA A 327 -11.97 -5.87 -19.53
N GLU A 328 -13.28 -5.69 -19.63
CA GLU A 328 -14.16 -5.69 -18.47
C GLU A 328 -14.30 -7.12 -17.92
N CYS A 329 -14.39 -7.23 -16.61
CA CYS A 329 -14.66 -8.51 -15.95
C CYS A 329 -16.11 -8.56 -15.49
N ALA A 330 -16.68 -9.77 -15.44
CA ALA A 330 -18.02 -9.96 -14.89
C ALA A 330 -18.05 -9.70 -13.36
N PRO A 331 -19.20 -9.26 -12.81
CA PRO A 331 -19.41 -9.24 -11.37
C PRO A 331 -19.12 -10.62 -10.75
N GLY A 332 -18.18 -10.66 -9.80
CA GLY A 332 -17.72 -11.91 -9.17
C GLY A 332 -16.29 -12.32 -9.54
N HIS A 333 -15.77 -11.84 -10.67
CA HIS A 333 -14.37 -12.06 -11.03
C HIS A 333 -13.43 -11.29 -10.06
N VAL A 334 -12.26 -11.84 -9.74
CA VAL A 334 -11.32 -11.21 -8.79
C VAL A 334 -10.89 -9.81 -9.24
N ASN A 335 -10.69 -9.63 -10.55
CA ASN A 335 -10.33 -8.36 -11.18
C ASN A 335 -11.50 -7.37 -11.35
N TYR A 336 -12.74 -7.78 -11.05
CA TYR A 336 -13.90 -6.90 -11.16
C TYR A 336 -13.70 -5.61 -10.36
N ALA A 337 -13.98 -4.46 -10.97
CA ALA A 337 -13.83 -3.13 -10.38
C ALA A 337 -12.40 -2.68 -10.02
N LEU A 338 -11.35 -3.46 -10.30
CA LEU A 338 -9.96 -2.96 -10.15
C LEU A 338 -9.60 -1.91 -11.21
N PHE A 339 -10.17 -2.02 -12.41
CA PHE A 339 -9.83 -1.15 -13.55
C PHE A 339 -11.03 -0.52 -14.26
N HIS A 340 -12.15 -1.23 -14.35
CA HIS A 340 -13.41 -0.74 -14.90
C HIS A 340 -14.42 -0.68 -13.75
N GLY A 341 -14.73 0.52 -13.27
CA GLY A 341 -15.43 0.72 -12.00
C GLY A 341 -16.81 0.04 -11.93
N HIS A 342 -17.26 -0.25 -10.71
CA HIS A 342 -18.59 -0.78 -10.41
C HIS A 342 -19.61 0.37 -10.34
N PRO A 343 -20.58 0.46 -11.27
CA PRO A 343 -21.59 1.52 -11.24
C PRO A 343 -22.46 1.41 -10.00
N ILE A 344 -22.72 2.54 -9.34
CA ILE A 344 -23.53 2.65 -8.12
C ILE A 344 -24.41 3.90 -8.15
N PRO A 345 -25.48 3.96 -7.35
CA PRO A 345 -26.20 5.20 -7.12
C PRO A 345 -25.37 6.16 -6.24
N GLU A 346 -25.62 7.47 -6.38
CA GLU A 346 -24.86 8.53 -5.70
C GLU A 346 -24.89 8.39 -4.16
N GLU A 347 -26.02 7.98 -3.59
CA GLU A 347 -26.18 7.77 -2.15
C GLU A 347 -25.27 6.65 -1.58
N ALA A 348 -24.79 5.74 -2.44
CA ALA A 348 -23.90 4.65 -2.07
C ALA A 348 -22.41 4.98 -2.25
N MET A 349 -22.04 6.21 -2.62
CA MET A 349 -20.68 6.61 -2.99
C MET A 349 -19.60 6.27 -1.94
N PHE A 350 -19.95 6.26 -0.66
CA PHE A 350 -19.01 5.97 0.43
C PHE A 350 -19.06 4.51 0.91
N HIS A 351 -19.96 3.69 0.37
CA HIS A 351 -20.08 2.28 0.73
C HIS A 351 -19.00 1.44 0.06
N ASN A 352 -18.45 0.47 0.80
CA ASN A 352 -17.53 -0.52 0.27
C ASN A 352 -18.27 -1.85 0.06
N PRO A 353 -18.58 -2.23 -1.20
CA PRO A 353 -19.38 -3.42 -1.47
C PRO A 353 -18.57 -4.72 -1.51
N TRP A 354 -17.23 -4.66 -1.42
CA TRP A 354 -16.40 -5.84 -1.64
C TRP A 354 -16.06 -6.52 -0.32
N PRO A 355 -16.32 -7.84 -0.20
CA PRO A 355 -15.91 -8.57 0.97
C PRO A 355 -14.37 -8.75 0.99
N PRO A 356 -13.78 -8.87 2.19
CA PRO A 356 -12.38 -9.25 2.31
C PRO A 356 -12.13 -10.65 1.73
N ARG A 357 -10.91 -10.86 1.23
CA ARG A 357 -10.51 -12.13 0.61
C ARG A 357 -9.23 -12.65 1.24
N ARG A 358 -9.24 -13.89 1.72
CA ARG A 358 -8.02 -14.55 2.20
C ARG A 358 -7.04 -14.76 1.04
N ALA A 359 -5.76 -14.44 1.28
CA ALA A 359 -4.72 -14.73 0.30
C ALA A 359 -4.41 -16.23 0.26
N VAL A 360 -4.15 -16.76 -0.92
CA VAL A 360 -3.77 -18.16 -1.12
C VAL A 360 -2.57 -18.19 -2.04
N ASN A 361 -1.50 -18.87 -1.64
CA ASN A 361 -0.31 -19.02 -2.46
C ASN A 361 -0.50 -20.16 -3.47
N ALA A 362 -1.40 -19.92 -4.42
CA ALA A 362 -1.70 -20.82 -5.51
C ALA A 362 -2.11 -19.99 -6.73
N PRO A 363 -2.07 -20.56 -7.94
CA PRO A 363 -2.80 -19.98 -9.06
C PRO A 363 -4.25 -19.77 -8.62
N LEU A 364 -4.81 -18.59 -8.91
CA LEU A 364 -6.22 -18.35 -8.65
C LEU A 364 -7.02 -19.28 -9.57
N ALA A 365 -7.71 -20.25 -8.96
CA ALA A 365 -8.68 -21.07 -9.65
C ALA A 365 -9.78 -20.14 -10.18
N ASP A 366 -10.18 -20.33 -11.43
CA ASP A 366 -11.13 -19.50 -12.18
C ASP A 366 -10.58 -18.15 -12.69
N TYR A 367 -9.43 -18.22 -13.38
CA TYR A 367 -9.24 -17.46 -14.62
C TYR A 367 -10.13 -18.00 -15.74
#